data_AF-A0A662W8C5-F1
#
_entry.id   AF-A0A662W8C5-F1
#
_cell.length_a   1.000
_cell.length_b   1.000
_cell.length_c   1.000
_cell.angle_alpha   90.00
_cell.angle_beta   90.00
_cell.angle_gamma   90.00
#
_symmetry.space_group_name_H-M   'P 1'
#
loop_
_entity.id
_entity.type
_entity.pdbx_description
1 polymer ?
#
loop_
_entity_poly.entity_id
_entity_poly.type
_entity_poly.pdbx_seq_one_letter_code
_entity_poly.pdbx_strand_id
1 'polypeptide(L)'
;MSTQGTSIYNKKAKFLKVLFFFRHFLTLDLKQRDFPAYIRHAQLRLFDLLAKAKSAEGIADLEEKLLKLYDRFKDKLRNGVSPRLLTIERRISKLSYSRRCFEASAVKAYERFGIKVVPGVSVSCVVVDAKRWIVEPYWNASGYDVNYYFGLLEKALDENCVSFF
;
A
#
# COMPACT_ATOMS: atom_id res chain seq x y z
N MET A 1 -23.29 15.50 -19.54
CA MET A 1 -23.24 14.04 -19.26
C MET A 1 -22.24 13.78 -18.17
N SER A 2 -22.70 13.09 -17.13
CA SER A 2 -22.22 13.08 -15.76
C SER A 2 -21.18 12.00 -15.48
N THR A 3 -19.89 12.35 -15.47
CA THR A 3 -18.78 11.45 -15.06
C THR A 3 -18.18 11.78 -13.70
N GLN A 4 -18.59 12.88 -13.05
CA GLN A 4 -18.05 13.27 -11.74
C GLN A 4 -18.85 12.72 -10.54
N GLY A 5 -20.15 12.41 -10.69
CA GLY A 5 -21.02 11.98 -9.59
C GLY A 5 -20.71 10.58 -9.04
N THR A 6 -20.31 9.65 -9.89
CA THR A 6 -20.07 8.24 -9.53
C THR A 6 -18.78 8.04 -8.72
N SER A 7 -17.78 8.91 -8.92
CA SER A 7 -16.48 8.84 -8.23
C SER A 7 -16.56 9.31 -6.77
N ILE A 8 -17.36 10.36 -6.52
CA ILE A 8 -17.55 10.94 -5.17
C ILE A 8 -18.41 10.01 -4.30
N TYR A 9 -19.47 9.43 -4.87
CA TYR A 9 -20.31 8.45 -4.17
C TYR A 9 -19.53 7.20 -3.74
N ASN A 10 -18.63 6.70 -4.59
CA ASN A 10 -17.83 5.52 -4.28
C ASN A 10 -16.74 5.81 -3.22
N LYS A 11 -16.15 7.02 -3.25
CA LYS A 11 -15.25 7.49 -2.18
C LYS A 11 -15.97 7.63 -0.85
N LYS A 12 -17.14 8.28 -0.81
CA LYS A 12 -17.94 8.44 0.42
C LYS A 12 -18.39 7.10 0.97
N ALA A 13 -18.85 6.16 0.13
CA ALA A 13 -19.29 4.84 0.58
C ALA A 13 -18.15 3.98 1.17
N LYS A 14 -16.96 3.99 0.55
CA LYS A 14 -15.75 3.35 1.12
C LYS A 14 -15.31 4.03 2.43
N PHE A 15 -15.35 5.35 2.48
CA PHE A 15 -14.95 6.14 3.65
C PHE A 15 -15.91 5.99 4.83
N LEU A 16 -17.22 5.91 4.55
CA LEU A 16 -18.26 5.58 5.53
C LEU A 16 -18.07 4.18 6.12
N LYS A 17 -17.58 3.20 5.35
CA LYS A 17 -17.21 1.88 5.89
C LYS A 17 -16.02 1.97 6.87
N VAL A 18 -14.98 2.71 6.50
CA VAL A 18 -13.83 2.99 7.41
C VAL A 18 -14.31 3.66 8.69
N LEU A 19 -15.18 4.68 8.59
CA LEU A 19 -15.81 5.35 9.74
C LEU A 19 -16.66 4.41 10.61
N PHE A 20 -17.46 3.55 9.98
CA PHE A 20 -18.37 2.61 10.68
C PHE A 20 -17.58 1.56 11.47
N PHE A 21 -16.40 1.16 10.96
CA PHE A 21 -15.52 0.19 11.61
C PHE A 21 -14.73 0.75 12.80
N PHE A 22 -14.30 2.02 12.72
CA PHE A 22 -13.54 2.68 13.81
C PHE A 22 -14.30 2.75 15.14
N ARG A 23 -15.62 2.66 15.11
CA ARG A 23 -16.49 2.62 16.30
C ARG A 23 -16.37 1.30 17.08
N HIS A 24 -15.72 0.27 16.56
CA HIS A 24 -15.72 -1.05 17.19
C HIS A 24 -14.39 -1.53 17.79
N PHE A 25 -13.20 -1.22 17.24
CA PHE A 25 -11.99 -1.91 17.71
C PHE A 25 -10.71 -1.05 17.63
N LEU A 26 -10.19 -0.65 18.80
CA LEU A 26 -8.90 0.02 19.01
C LEU A 26 -7.71 -0.98 19.12
N THR A 27 -7.88 -2.21 18.64
CA THR A 27 -6.87 -3.28 18.72
C THR A 27 -6.65 -3.96 17.37
N LEU A 28 -6.52 -3.17 16.30
CA LEU A 28 -6.00 -3.70 15.04
C LEU A 28 -4.50 -3.93 15.19
N ASP A 29 -4.11 -5.21 15.19
CA ASP A 29 -2.73 -5.65 14.99
C ASP A 29 -2.32 -5.19 13.58
N LEU A 30 -1.74 -3.99 13.51
CA LEU A 30 -1.24 -3.41 12.28
C LEU A 30 -0.18 -4.38 11.76
N LYS A 31 -0.50 -5.19 10.74
CA LYS A 31 0.50 -5.99 10.00
C LYS A 31 1.46 -5.06 9.26
N GLN A 32 2.31 -4.39 10.03
CA GLN A 32 3.29 -3.40 9.59
C GLN A 32 4.43 -4.06 8.80
N ARG A 33 4.56 -5.39 8.80
CA ARG A 33 5.68 -6.05 8.13
C ARG A 33 5.53 -6.12 6.60
N ASP A 34 4.32 -6.15 6.06
CA ASP A 34 4.12 -6.42 4.63
C ASP A 34 3.95 -5.19 3.74
N PHE A 35 3.63 -4.03 4.34
CA PHE A 35 3.44 -2.80 3.58
C PHE A 35 4.74 -2.02 3.40
N PRO A 36 4.96 -1.36 2.25
CA PRO A 36 6.06 -0.41 2.08
C PRO A 36 6.01 0.73 3.10
N ALA A 37 7.18 1.29 3.44
CA ALA A 37 7.31 2.34 4.46
C ALA A 37 6.38 3.54 4.22
N TYR A 38 6.22 3.97 2.97
CA TYR A 38 5.30 5.05 2.62
C TYR A 38 3.83 4.73 2.95
N ILE A 39 3.39 3.51 2.65
CA ILE A 39 2.01 3.06 2.87
C ILE A 39 1.73 2.95 4.37
N ARG A 40 2.68 2.40 5.14
CA ARG A 40 2.58 2.35 6.60
C ARG A 40 2.48 3.73 7.22
N HIS A 41 3.32 4.66 6.75
CA HIS A 41 3.27 6.03 7.22
C HIS A 41 1.91 6.66 6.94
N ALA A 42 1.34 6.44 5.75
CA ALA A 42 0.01 6.94 5.42
C ALA A 42 -1.08 6.38 6.35
N GLN A 43 -1.07 5.06 6.57
CA GLN A 43 -1.99 4.38 7.48
C GLN A 43 -1.93 4.97 8.89
N LEU A 44 -0.73 5.04 9.48
CA LEU A 44 -0.52 5.59 10.82
C LEU A 44 -1.01 7.04 10.92
N ARG A 45 -0.71 7.88 9.94
CA ARG A 45 -1.12 9.29 9.95
C ARG A 45 -2.64 9.47 9.87
N LEU A 46 -3.33 8.60 9.13
CA LEU A 46 -4.79 8.60 9.08
C LEU A 46 -5.38 8.14 10.41
N PHE A 47 -4.78 7.12 11.04
CA PHE A 47 -5.20 6.62 12.35
C PHE A 47 -4.94 7.61 13.47
N ASP A 48 -3.80 8.30 13.46
CA ASP A 48 -3.47 9.38 14.39
C ASP A 48 -4.49 10.53 14.31
N LEU A 49 -5.01 10.82 13.11
CA LEU A 49 -6.03 11.85 12.92
C LEU A 49 -7.37 11.37 13.46
N LEU A 50 -7.76 10.13 13.15
CA LEU A 50 -9.00 9.51 13.66
C LEU A 50 -9.01 9.40 15.19
N ALA A 51 -7.89 9.04 15.81
CA ALA A 51 -7.76 8.89 17.26
C ALA A 51 -8.01 10.21 18.03
N LYS A 52 -8.06 11.36 17.35
CA LYS A 52 -8.43 12.64 17.96
C LYS A 52 -9.93 12.80 18.19
N ALA A 53 -10.77 11.99 17.54
CA ALA A 53 -12.20 11.99 17.78
C ALA A 53 -12.49 11.40 19.17
N LYS A 54 -13.20 12.16 20.00
CA LYS A 54 -13.63 11.73 21.35
C LYS A 54 -15.03 11.12 21.38
N SER A 55 -15.74 11.16 20.26
CA SER A 55 -17.08 10.60 20.09
C SER A 55 -17.33 10.27 18.61
N ALA A 56 -18.40 9.53 18.32
CA ALA A 56 -18.77 9.17 16.95
C ALA A 56 -19.08 10.42 16.09
N GLU A 57 -19.72 11.43 16.67
CA GLU A 57 -20.01 12.72 16.04
C GLU A 57 -18.71 13.46 15.73
N GLY A 58 -17.73 13.41 16.64
CA GLY A 58 -16.40 13.97 16.41
C GLY A 58 -15.63 13.29 15.28
N ILE A 59 -15.98 12.07 14.85
CA ILE A 59 -15.39 11.43 13.67
C ILE A 59 -15.96 12.06 12.40
N ALA A 60 -17.25 12.38 12.36
CA ALA A 60 -17.87 13.05 11.21
C ALA A 60 -17.23 14.43 10.95
N ASP A 61 -16.91 15.17 12.02
CA ASP A 61 -16.20 16.46 11.94
C ASP A 61 -14.76 16.35 11.41
N LEU A 62 -14.19 15.14 11.42
CA LEU A 62 -12.87 14.86 10.87
C LEU A 62 -12.90 14.32 9.44
N GLU A 63 -14.08 14.00 8.89
CA GLU A 63 -14.22 13.41 7.54
C GLU A 63 -13.47 14.23 6.49
N GLU A 64 -13.70 15.53 6.45
CA GLU A 64 -13.06 16.40 5.46
C GLU A 64 -11.52 16.42 5.62
N LYS A 65 -11.03 16.46 6.87
CA LYS A 65 -9.59 16.49 7.16
C LYS A 65 -8.92 15.16 6.79
N LEU A 66 -9.60 14.05 7.02
CA LEU A 66 -9.14 12.71 6.67
C LEU A 66 -9.12 12.50 5.16
N LEU A 67 -10.19 12.89 4.45
CA LEU A 67 -10.23 12.84 2.98
C LEU A 67 -9.13 13.68 2.37
N LYS A 68 -8.90 14.90 2.87
CA LYS A 68 -7.78 15.76 2.44
C LYS A 68 -6.42 15.09 2.70
N LEU A 69 -6.23 14.48 3.87
CA LEU A 69 -4.98 13.78 4.19
C LEU A 69 -4.76 12.57 3.27
N TYR A 70 -5.81 11.78 3.03
CA TYR A 70 -5.78 10.64 2.12
C TYR A 70 -5.48 11.04 0.67
N ASP A 71 -6.17 12.06 0.14
CA ASP A 71 -5.93 12.54 -1.22
C ASP A 71 -4.51 13.13 -1.37
N ARG A 72 -3.95 13.78 -0.33
CA ARG A 72 -2.52 14.18 -0.34
C ARG A 72 -1.56 12.99 -0.50
N PHE A 73 -1.81 11.87 0.18
CA PHE A 73 -0.97 10.68 0.02
C PHE A 73 -1.07 10.09 -1.38
N LYS A 74 -2.26 10.12 -1.98
CA LYS A 74 -2.46 9.67 -3.36
C LYS A 74 -1.80 10.59 -4.37
N ASP A 75 -1.92 11.90 -4.20
CA ASP A 75 -1.32 12.86 -5.12
C ASP A 75 0.19 12.77 -5.06
N LYS A 76 0.77 12.61 -3.88
CA LYS A 76 2.21 12.37 -3.74
C LYS A 76 2.66 11.05 -4.40
N LEU A 77 1.84 9.99 -4.35
CA LEU A 77 2.08 8.77 -5.12
C LEU A 77 1.97 8.97 -6.64
N ARG A 78 1.18 9.93 -7.14
CA ARG A 78 1.15 10.26 -8.58
C ARG A 78 2.34 11.10 -9.00
N ASN A 79 2.77 12.00 -8.11
CA ASN A 79 3.81 12.99 -8.38
C ASN A 79 5.23 12.47 -8.14
N GLY A 80 5.37 11.24 -7.64
CA GLY A 80 6.66 10.58 -7.45
C GLY A 80 7.07 10.52 -5.98
N VAL A 81 6.89 9.34 -5.37
CA VAL A 81 7.53 8.94 -4.13
C VAL A 81 8.85 8.25 -4.47
N SER A 82 9.89 8.46 -3.64
CA SER A 82 11.15 7.73 -3.79
C SER A 82 10.88 6.21 -3.84
N PRO A 83 11.37 5.48 -4.86
CA PRO A 83 11.23 4.03 -4.97
C PRO A 83 11.67 3.29 -3.70
N ARG A 84 12.70 3.81 -3.00
CA ARG A 84 13.18 3.25 -1.73
C ARG A 84 12.08 3.14 -0.66
N LEU A 85 11.17 4.11 -0.59
CA LEU A 85 10.05 4.10 0.37
C LEU A 85 8.89 3.18 -0.05
N LEU A 86 8.91 2.72 -1.30
CA LEU A 86 7.92 1.82 -1.91
C LEU A 86 8.42 0.38 -2.03
N THR A 87 9.62 0.11 -1.53
CA THR A 87 10.23 -1.21 -1.52
C THR A 87 9.35 -2.21 -0.76
N ILE A 88 9.13 -3.36 -1.39
CA ILE A 88 8.56 -4.56 -0.79
C ILE A 88 9.71 -5.53 -0.56
N GLU A 89 9.85 -5.96 0.69
CA GLU A 89 10.83 -6.96 1.07
C GLU A 89 10.18 -8.35 1.07
N ARG A 90 10.86 -9.33 0.46
CA ARG A 90 10.45 -10.73 0.50
C ARG A 90 11.66 -11.63 0.71
N ARG A 91 11.50 -12.63 1.59
CA ARG A 91 12.47 -13.70 1.78
C ARG A 91 12.32 -14.71 0.64
N ILE A 92 13.40 -14.95 -0.10
CA ILE A 92 13.42 -15.95 -1.16
C ILE A 92 13.62 -17.32 -0.54
N SER A 93 12.59 -18.16 -0.58
CA SER A 93 12.61 -19.51 0.00
C SER A 93 13.08 -20.59 -0.98
N LYS A 94 12.97 -20.32 -2.28
CA LYS A 94 13.37 -21.21 -3.38
C LYS A 94 13.70 -20.39 -4.61
N LEU A 95 14.41 -20.98 -5.58
CA LEU A 95 14.75 -20.30 -6.84
C LEU A 95 13.89 -20.76 -8.01
N SER A 96 13.27 -21.95 -7.91
CA SER A 96 12.32 -22.46 -8.90
C SER A 96 10.89 -22.11 -8.51
N TYR A 97 10.29 -21.21 -9.30
CA TYR A 97 8.89 -20.82 -9.18
C TYR A 97 8.17 -21.20 -10.47
N SER A 98 7.13 -22.04 -10.36
CA SER A 98 6.30 -22.45 -11.50
C SER A 98 5.29 -21.37 -11.93
N ARG A 99 5.03 -20.37 -11.07
CA ARG A 99 4.06 -19.29 -11.30
C ARG A 99 4.77 -17.95 -11.51
N ARG A 100 4.12 -17.05 -12.26
CA ARG A 100 4.50 -15.63 -12.30
C ARG A 100 4.15 -14.98 -10.96
N CYS A 101 5.15 -14.77 -10.11
CA CYS A 101 5.00 -14.14 -8.81
C CYS A 101 6.09 -13.08 -8.58
N PHE A 102 5.95 -12.33 -7.48
CA PHE A 102 6.89 -11.29 -7.08
C PHE A 102 8.31 -11.85 -6.91
N GLU A 103 8.45 -12.97 -6.20
CA GLU A 103 9.75 -13.57 -5.88
C GLU A 103 10.50 -14.02 -7.12
N ALA A 104 9.81 -14.68 -8.05
CA ALA A 104 10.39 -15.09 -9.33
C ALA A 104 10.90 -13.89 -10.13
N SER A 105 10.15 -12.79 -10.09
CA SER A 105 10.47 -11.56 -10.81
C SER A 105 11.61 -10.79 -10.12
N ALA A 106 11.66 -10.82 -8.78
CA ALA A 106 12.72 -10.23 -7.98
C ALA A 106 14.05 -10.93 -8.17
N VAL A 107 14.07 -12.28 -8.18
CA VAL A 107 15.28 -13.07 -8.49
C VAL A 107 15.84 -12.65 -9.86
N LYS A 108 15.00 -12.68 -10.89
CA LYS A 108 15.41 -12.26 -12.25
C LYS A 108 15.90 -10.82 -12.30
N ALA A 109 15.31 -9.92 -11.51
CA ALA A 109 15.70 -8.53 -11.49
C ALA A 109 17.12 -8.32 -10.95
N TYR A 110 17.47 -9.02 -9.87
CA TYR A 110 18.82 -8.97 -9.31
C TYR A 110 19.85 -9.68 -10.21
N GLU A 111 19.49 -10.80 -10.84
CA GLU A 111 20.36 -11.53 -11.77
C GLU A 111 20.74 -10.69 -12.99
N ARG A 112 19.87 -9.79 -13.47
CA ARG A 112 20.20 -8.84 -14.55
C ARG A 112 21.40 -7.94 -14.21
N PHE A 113 21.68 -7.74 -12.93
CA PHE A 113 22.82 -6.96 -12.43
C PHE A 113 23.99 -7.84 -11.99
N GLY A 114 23.98 -9.14 -12.34
CA GLY A 114 25.01 -10.09 -11.92
C GLY A 114 24.96 -10.45 -10.44
N ILE A 115 23.91 -10.07 -9.72
CA ILE A 115 23.76 -10.39 -8.29
C ILE A 115 23.06 -11.73 -8.15
N LYS A 116 23.81 -12.74 -7.69
CA LYS A 116 23.27 -14.08 -7.43
C LYS A 116 22.38 -14.08 -6.20
N VAL A 117 21.11 -14.43 -6.38
CA VAL A 117 20.15 -14.64 -5.28
C VAL A 117 20.18 -16.11 -4.86
N VAL A 118 20.25 -16.37 -3.56
CA VAL A 118 20.23 -17.74 -3.00
C VAL A 118 19.07 -17.89 -2.01
N PRO A 119 18.52 -19.11 -1.81
CA PRO A 119 17.48 -19.32 -0.81
C PRO A 119 17.92 -18.87 0.59
N GLY A 120 16.98 -18.31 1.36
CA GLY A 120 17.19 -17.82 2.71
C GLY A 120 17.48 -16.32 2.80
N VAL A 121 17.79 -15.64 1.69
CA VAL A 121 18.04 -14.19 1.69
C VAL A 121 16.77 -13.38 1.48
N SER A 122 16.72 -12.17 2.04
CA SER A 122 15.70 -11.18 1.69
C SER A 122 16.13 -10.40 0.46
N VAL A 123 15.19 -10.16 -0.45
CA VAL A 123 15.34 -9.24 -1.57
C VAL A 123 14.31 -8.11 -1.45
N SER A 124 14.65 -6.97 -2.04
CA SER A 124 13.91 -5.73 -1.88
C SER A 124 13.66 -5.12 -3.25
N CYS A 125 12.41 -5.13 -3.71
CA CYS A 125 12.04 -4.60 -5.03
C CYS A 125 10.85 -3.66 -4.96
N VAL A 126 10.75 -2.84 -6.00
CA VAL A 126 9.63 -1.95 -6.29
C VAL A 126 8.86 -2.52 -7.48
N VAL A 127 7.55 -2.51 -7.41
CA VAL A 127 6.69 -2.98 -8.52
C VAL A 127 6.58 -1.89 -9.56
N VAL A 128 7.12 -2.14 -10.75
CA VAL A 128 7.12 -1.18 -11.87
C VAL A 128 5.99 -1.42 -12.85
N ASP A 129 5.53 -2.67 -13.00
CA ASP A 129 4.32 -3.03 -13.75
C ASP A 129 3.68 -4.25 -13.08
N ALA A 130 2.57 -4.04 -12.38
CA ALA A 130 1.91 -5.13 -11.67
C ALA A 130 1.20 -6.11 -12.60
N LYS A 131 0.75 -5.67 -13.78
CA LYS A 131 0.07 -6.54 -14.76
C LYS A 131 1.02 -7.58 -15.33
N ARG A 132 2.27 -7.18 -15.55
CA ARG A 132 3.34 -8.05 -16.07
C ARG A 132 4.21 -8.65 -14.96
N TRP A 133 3.96 -8.31 -13.70
CA TRP A 133 4.81 -8.63 -12.55
C TRP A 133 6.27 -8.18 -12.73
N ILE A 134 6.49 -7.04 -13.36
CA ILE A 134 7.84 -6.49 -13.48
C ILE A 134 8.16 -5.76 -12.18
N VAL A 135 9.31 -6.12 -11.61
CA VAL A 135 9.86 -5.50 -10.41
C VAL A 135 11.32 -5.12 -10.66
N GLU A 136 11.77 -4.09 -9.94
CA GLU A 136 13.14 -3.59 -10.01
C GLU A 136 13.68 -3.36 -8.60
N PRO A 137 14.98 -3.59 -8.35
CA PRO A 137 15.62 -3.09 -7.13
C PRO A 137 15.43 -1.57 -7.02
N TYR A 138 15.28 -1.06 -5.80
CA TYR A 138 14.92 0.36 -5.61
C TYR A 138 15.95 1.34 -6.19
N TRP A 139 17.22 0.95 -6.30
CA TRP A 139 18.28 1.78 -6.86
C TRP A 139 18.27 1.84 -8.39
N ASN A 140 17.58 0.92 -9.05
CA ASN A 140 17.43 0.88 -10.50
C ASN A 140 16.04 1.36 -10.97
N ALA A 141 15.03 1.31 -10.11
CA ALA A 141 13.68 1.70 -10.45
C ALA A 141 13.58 3.20 -10.82
N SER A 142 13.31 3.50 -12.09
CA SER A 142 13.05 4.87 -12.58
C SER A 142 11.62 5.36 -12.32
N GLY A 143 10.73 4.45 -11.90
CA GLY A 143 9.34 4.73 -11.58
C GLY A 143 8.69 3.55 -10.88
N TYR A 144 7.36 3.56 -10.78
CA TYR A 144 6.58 2.49 -10.19
C TYR A 144 5.14 2.49 -10.70
N ASP A 145 4.44 1.36 -10.53
CA ASP A 145 3.03 1.24 -10.86
C ASP A 145 2.17 1.94 -9.79
N VAL A 146 1.78 3.19 -10.06
CA VAL A 146 0.98 4.01 -9.13
C VAL A 146 -0.31 3.31 -8.70
N ASN A 147 -0.98 2.60 -9.62
CA ASN A 147 -2.27 1.96 -9.33
C ASN A 147 -2.09 0.76 -8.39
N TYR A 148 -0.99 0.03 -8.54
CA TYR A 148 -0.64 -1.04 -7.60
C TYR A 148 -0.48 -0.51 -6.17
N TYR A 149 0.28 0.58 -5.99
CA TYR A 149 0.49 1.17 -4.67
C TYR A 149 -0.75 1.89 -4.11
N PHE A 150 -1.63 2.40 -4.97
CA PHE A 150 -2.98 2.81 -4.54
C PHE A 150 -3.78 1.65 -3.98
N GLY A 151 -3.75 0.50 -4.65
CA GLY A 151 -4.38 -0.71 -4.13
C GLY A 151 -3.83 -1.10 -2.76
N LEU A 152 -2.52 -0.98 -2.54
CA LEU A 152 -1.92 -1.22 -1.21
C LEU A 152 -2.38 -0.19 -0.17
N LEU A 153 -2.47 1.09 -0.55
CA LEU A 153 -2.98 2.14 0.34
C LEU A 153 -4.43 1.89 0.74
N GLU A 154 -5.29 1.51 -0.21
CA GLU A 154 -6.69 1.14 0.08
C GLU A 154 -6.75 -0.09 0.98
N LYS A 155 -5.96 -1.13 0.69
CA LYS A 155 -5.89 -2.34 1.52
C LYS A 155 -5.45 -2.03 2.94
N ALA A 156 -4.43 -1.18 3.14
CA ALA A 156 -3.97 -0.80 4.46
C ALA A 156 -5.06 -0.10 5.31
N LEU A 157 -6.14 0.37 4.69
CA LEU A 157 -7.29 0.99 5.35
C LEU A 157 -8.52 0.07 5.41
N ASP A 158 -8.44 -1.13 4.82
CA ASP A 158 -9.52 -2.13 4.80
C ASP A 158 -9.46 -3.05 6.03
N GLU A 159 -10.64 -3.38 6.55
CA GLU A 159 -10.92 -4.23 7.71
C GLU A 159 -10.30 -5.63 7.57
N ASN A 160 -10.17 -6.12 6.34
CA ASN A 160 -9.74 -7.49 6.05
C ASN A 160 -8.22 -7.69 6.02
N CYS A 161 -7.40 -6.67 6.26
CA CYS A 161 -5.95 -6.85 6.38
C CYS A 161 -5.53 -7.79 7.53
N VAL A 162 -6.46 -8.19 8.40
CA VAL A 162 -6.21 -9.14 9.48
C VAL A 162 -6.18 -10.61 9.01
N SER A 163 -6.71 -10.97 7.84
CA SER A 163 -6.64 -12.35 7.32
C SER A 163 -5.89 -12.43 5.99
N PHE A 164 -5.27 -13.58 5.71
CA PHE A 164 -4.34 -13.88 4.60
C PHE A 164 -2.86 -13.58 4.86
N PHE A 165 -2.24 -14.42 5.69
CA PHE A 165 -1.11 -15.27 5.29
C PHE A 165 -1.31 -16.66 5.88
#